data_AF-A0A3S1A3N7-F1
#
_entry.id   AF-A0A3S1A3N7-F1
#
_cell.length_a   1.000
_cell.length_b   1.000
_cell.length_c   1.000
_cell.angle_alpha   90.00
_cell.angle_beta   90.00
_cell.angle_gamma   90.00
#
_symmetry.space_group_name_H-M   'P 1'
#
loop_
_entity.id
_entity.type
_entity.pdbx_description
1 polymer ?
#
loop_
_entity_poly.entity_id
_entity_poly.type
_entity_poly.pdbx_seq_one_letter_code
_entity_poly.pdbx_strand_id
1 'polypeptide(L)'
;MKLEQQLEKLAELGLTLNEGVTVDDLLYSLPREAYEEKPFGYLLSIFGASVEREPWGRAVCARVWNFDTECIYQTGDYVNIVKRLCLVANKPDLITDIEDYVNIESEEAWLKYKINGKQRNFTIEVDNDWADTLTISYIMDDIESDGFHFYYIDNGQAMILFYLNETGAS
;
A
#
# COMPACT_ATOMS: atom_id res chain seq x y z
N MET A 1 -0.86 -25.72 -2.70
CA MET A 1 0.19 -25.25 -3.63
C MET A 1 1.40 -24.90 -2.80
N LYS A 2 2.62 -25.33 -3.16
CA LYS A 2 3.82 -25.04 -2.34
C LYS A 2 4.09 -23.53 -2.30
N LEU A 3 4.63 -23.03 -1.18
CA LEU A 3 4.92 -21.60 -1.01
C LEU A 3 5.78 -21.06 -2.16
N GLU A 4 6.82 -21.78 -2.56
CA GLU A 4 7.71 -21.39 -3.66
C GLU A 4 6.95 -21.29 -4.99
N GLN A 5 6.01 -22.20 -5.26
CA GLN A 5 5.17 -22.13 -6.47
C GLN A 5 4.20 -20.93 -6.43
N GLN A 6 3.75 -20.53 -5.23
CA GLN A 6 2.95 -19.32 -5.08
C GLN A 6 3.80 -18.08 -5.37
N LEU A 7 5.03 -18.04 -4.87
CA LEU A 7 5.99 -16.95 -5.12
C LEU A 7 6.34 -16.84 -6.62
N GLU A 8 6.57 -17.96 -7.30
CA GLU A 8 6.81 -17.99 -8.75
C GLU A 8 5.64 -17.38 -9.52
N LYS A 9 4.40 -17.76 -9.18
CA LYS A 9 3.20 -17.20 -9.80
C LYS A 9 3.03 -15.70 -9.53
N LEU A 10 3.28 -15.25 -8.30
CA LEU A 10 3.25 -13.82 -7.98
C LEU A 10 4.32 -13.05 -8.76
N ALA A 11 5.51 -13.64 -8.94
CA ALA A 11 6.58 -13.05 -9.73
C ALA A 11 6.21 -12.89 -11.21
N GLU A 12 5.45 -13.82 -11.79
CA GLU A 12 4.90 -13.71 -13.16
C GLU A 12 3.98 -12.49 -13.31
N LEU A 13 3.29 -12.09 -12.24
CA LEU A 13 2.45 -10.87 -12.19
C LEU A 13 3.26 -9.61 -11.82
N GLY A 14 4.57 -9.75 -11.63
CA GLY A 14 5.47 -8.66 -11.25
C GLY A 14 5.45 -8.32 -9.75
N LEU A 15 4.91 -9.21 -8.92
CA LEU A 15 4.96 -9.14 -7.45
C LEU A 15 6.11 -10.03 -6.96
N THR A 16 7.26 -9.42 -6.73
CA THR A 16 8.49 -10.13 -6.33
C THR A 16 8.90 -9.74 -4.91
N LEU A 17 9.59 -10.65 -4.23
CA LEU A 17 10.26 -10.31 -2.98
C LEU A 17 11.31 -9.24 -3.26
N ASN A 18 11.38 -8.24 -2.39
CA ASN A 18 12.39 -7.19 -2.49
C ASN A 18 13.81 -7.76 -2.30
N GLU A 19 14.79 -7.00 -2.78
CA GLU A 19 16.19 -7.34 -2.59
C GLU A 19 16.52 -7.58 -1.10
N GLY A 20 17.17 -8.72 -0.82
CA GLY A 20 17.52 -9.11 0.54
C GLY A 20 16.36 -9.67 1.38
N VAL A 21 15.15 -9.84 0.82
CA VAL A 21 14.05 -10.57 1.45
C VAL A 21 14.01 -12.02 0.94
N THR A 22 13.84 -12.96 1.86
CA THR A 22 13.93 -14.40 1.61
C THR A 22 12.67 -15.14 2.06
N VAL A 23 12.52 -16.39 1.63
CA VAL A 23 11.45 -17.28 2.13
C VAL A 23 11.53 -17.44 3.65
N ASP A 24 12.73 -17.46 4.22
CA ASP A 24 12.94 -17.55 5.67
C ASP A 24 12.38 -16.33 6.43
N ASP A 25 12.37 -15.15 5.79
CA ASP A 25 11.73 -13.97 6.37
C ASP A 25 10.19 -14.15 6.43
N LEU A 26 9.59 -14.80 5.43
CA LEU A 26 8.14 -15.12 5.45
C LEU A 26 7.82 -16.20 6.48
N LEU A 27 8.68 -17.21 6.59
CA LEU A 27 8.52 -18.32 7.53
C LEU A 27 8.76 -17.92 8.99
N TYR A 28 9.38 -16.76 9.22
CA TYR A 28 9.47 -16.17 10.55
C TYR A 28 8.09 -15.73 11.08
N SER A 29 7.25 -15.17 10.21
CA SER A 29 5.91 -14.67 10.57
C SER A 29 4.88 -15.78 10.72
N LEU A 30 4.87 -16.75 9.80
CA LEU A 30 3.90 -17.83 9.78
C LEU A 30 4.56 -19.16 9.38
N PRO A 31 4.09 -20.30 9.93
CA PRO A 31 4.58 -21.60 9.51
C PRO A 31 4.19 -21.88 8.05
N ARG A 32 4.99 -22.70 7.37
CA ARG A 32 4.81 -23.05 5.96
C ARG A 32 3.39 -23.55 5.66
N GLU A 33 2.85 -24.37 6.54
CA GLU A 33 1.54 -24.99 6.44
C GLU A 33 0.43 -23.94 6.30
N ALA A 34 0.54 -22.79 6.98
CA ALA A 34 -0.44 -21.72 6.89
C ALA A 34 -0.53 -21.14 5.47
N TYR A 35 0.60 -20.99 4.78
CA TYR A 35 0.64 -20.56 3.39
C TYR A 35 0.11 -21.62 2.42
N GLU A 36 0.36 -22.90 2.71
CA GLU A 36 0.04 -23.99 1.79
C GLU A 36 -1.42 -24.49 1.91
N GLU A 37 -2.05 -24.36 3.08
CA GLU A 37 -3.47 -24.70 3.33
C GLU A 37 -4.42 -23.75 2.60
N LYS A 38 -4.14 -22.44 2.63
CA LYS A 38 -4.90 -21.42 1.93
C LYS A 38 -3.98 -20.64 0.98
N PRO A 39 -3.65 -21.20 -0.20
CA PRO A 39 -2.75 -20.55 -1.16
C PRO A 39 -3.16 -19.11 -1.43
N PHE A 40 -2.16 -18.24 -1.49
CA PHE A 40 -2.24 -16.79 -1.67
C PHE A 40 -2.90 -16.01 -0.53
N GLY A 41 -3.78 -16.61 0.28
CA GLY A 41 -4.56 -15.92 1.31
C GLY A 41 -3.69 -15.10 2.26
N TYR A 42 -2.80 -15.76 3.01
CA TYR A 42 -1.88 -15.05 3.92
C TYR A 42 -0.69 -14.42 3.20
N LEU A 43 -0.28 -15.01 2.07
CA LEU A 43 0.88 -14.54 1.33
C LEU A 43 0.69 -13.13 0.80
N LEU A 44 -0.49 -12.82 0.26
CA LEU A 44 -0.82 -11.50 -0.27
C LEU A 44 -0.82 -10.43 0.83
N SER A 45 -1.32 -10.75 2.04
CA SER A 45 -1.25 -9.85 3.19
C SER A 45 0.20 -9.57 3.61
N ILE A 46 1.03 -10.62 3.68
CA ILE A 46 2.44 -10.49 4.07
C ILE A 46 3.27 -9.75 3.03
N PHE A 47 2.93 -9.86 1.74
CA PHE A 47 3.57 -9.08 0.68
C PHE A 47 3.44 -7.57 0.89
N GLY A 48 2.31 -7.14 1.47
CA GLY A 48 2.08 -5.74 1.81
C GLY A 48 2.72 -5.27 3.12
N ALA A 49 3.32 -6.17 3.89
CA ALA A 49 3.89 -5.88 5.19
C ALA A 49 5.40 -5.55 5.13
N SER A 50 5.91 -5.08 6.26
CA SER A 50 7.36 -5.06 6.50
C SER A 50 7.80 -6.41 7.05
N VAL A 51 9.04 -6.79 6.78
CA VAL A 51 9.65 -7.99 7.35
C VAL A 51 9.67 -7.87 8.87
N GLU A 52 9.12 -8.87 9.55
CA GLU A 52 8.93 -8.90 11.00
C GLU A 52 10.17 -9.33 11.79
N ARG A 53 11.35 -9.18 11.20
CA ARG A 53 12.64 -9.43 11.87
C ARG A 53 13.76 -8.54 11.33
N GLU A 54 14.83 -8.44 12.12
CA GLU A 54 16.01 -7.65 11.77
C GLU A 54 16.62 -8.07 10.41
N PRO A 55 17.16 -7.10 9.63
CA PRO A 55 17.05 -5.66 9.84
C PRO A 55 15.63 -5.14 9.55
N TRP A 56 15.11 -4.32 10.46
CA TRP A 56 13.76 -3.75 10.41
C TRP A 56 13.58 -2.76 9.25
N GLY A 57 12.32 -2.52 8.85
CA GLY A 57 11.97 -1.52 7.83
C GLY A 57 12.11 -2.00 6.38
N ARG A 58 12.45 -3.26 6.15
CA ARG A 58 12.43 -3.89 4.82
C ARG A 58 10.98 -4.22 4.44
N ALA A 59 10.48 -3.70 3.33
CA ALA A 59 9.20 -4.14 2.78
C ALA A 59 9.35 -5.53 2.13
N VAL A 60 8.36 -6.40 2.28
CA VAL A 60 8.38 -7.74 1.65
C VAL A 60 8.31 -7.62 0.12
N CYS A 61 7.38 -6.83 -0.40
CA CYS A 61 7.27 -6.49 -1.82
C CYS A 61 7.13 -4.97 -1.96
N ALA A 62 7.88 -4.34 -2.88
CA ALA A 62 7.78 -2.90 -3.09
C ALA A 62 6.43 -2.45 -3.67
N ARG A 63 5.74 -3.33 -4.41
CA ARG A 63 4.52 -3.02 -5.16
C ARG A 63 3.23 -3.40 -4.44
N VAL A 64 3.33 -3.78 -3.18
CA VAL A 64 2.20 -4.15 -2.34
C VAL A 64 2.27 -3.36 -1.03
N TRP A 65 1.11 -2.94 -0.54
CA TRP A 65 1.01 -2.31 0.76
C TRP A 65 -0.24 -2.80 1.48
N ASN A 66 -0.05 -3.35 2.67
CA ASN A 66 -1.13 -3.61 3.60
C ASN A 66 -1.44 -2.28 4.30
N PHE A 67 -2.43 -1.58 3.77
CA PHE A 67 -2.82 -0.24 4.21
C PHE A 67 -3.91 -0.35 5.27
N ASP A 68 -3.51 -0.09 6.51
CA ASP A 68 -4.43 0.11 7.63
C ASP A 68 -5.13 1.45 7.47
N THR A 69 -6.47 1.44 7.36
CA THR A 69 -7.23 2.67 7.18
C THR A 69 -7.48 3.40 8.50
N GLU A 70 -7.34 2.74 9.65
CA GLU A 70 -7.40 3.34 10.99
C GLU A 70 -6.04 4.01 11.33
N CYS A 71 -5.59 4.96 10.52
CA CYS A 71 -4.22 5.52 10.62
C CYS A 71 -4.13 7.05 10.68
N ILE A 72 -5.24 7.76 10.86
CA ILE A 72 -5.27 9.23 10.93
C ILE A 72 -5.29 9.67 12.38
N TYR A 73 -4.19 10.27 12.85
CA TYR A 73 -4.07 10.75 14.22
C TYR A 73 -3.75 12.24 14.28
N GLN A 74 -3.03 12.75 13.28
CA GLN A 74 -2.50 14.11 13.29
C GLN A 74 -2.11 14.60 11.89
N THR A 75 -1.73 15.87 11.84
CA THR A 75 -1.15 16.48 10.63
C THR A 75 0.14 15.75 10.25
N GLY A 76 0.25 15.37 8.98
CA GLY A 76 1.34 14.59 8.40
C GLY A 76 0.93 13.19 7.97
N ASP A 77 -0.20 12.66 8.46
CA ASP A 77 -0.61 11.30 8.16
C ASP A 77 -1.05 11.13 6.70
N TYR A 78 -1.83 12.08 6.15
CA TYR A 78 -2.15 12.05 4.72
C TYR A 78 -0.91 12.27 3.85
N VAL A 79 0.05 13.09 4.30
CA VAL A 79 1.34 13.24 3.61
C VAL A 79 2.07 11.89 3.52
N ASN A 80 2.07 11.11 4.61
CA ASN A 80 2.69 9.79 4.66
C ASN A 80 1.98 8.79 3.74
N ILE A 81 0.64 8.80 3.71
CA ILE A 81 -0.16 7.96 2.81
C ILE A 81 0.17 8.27 1.34
N VAL A 82 0.17 9.54 0.93
CA VAL A 82 0.49 9.95 -0.45
C VAL A 82 1.90 9.49 -0.84
N LYS A 83 2.89 9.70 0.03
CA LYS A 83 4.27 9.25 -0.20
C LYS A 83 4.34 7.73 -0.32
N ARG A 84 3.60 7.01 0.51
CA ARG A 84 3.58 5.54 0.49
C ARG A 84 2.95 5.02 -0.80
N LEU A 85 1.86 5.61 -1.28
CA LEU A 85 1.25 5.28 -2.57
C LEU A 85 2.24 5.52 -3.73
N CYS A 86 2.97 6.65 -3.71
CA CYS A 86 4.00 6.93 -4.70
C CYS A 86 5.14 5.90 -4.67
N LEU A 87 5.55 5.43 -3.50
CA LEU A 87 6.55 4.37 -3.36
C LEU A 87 6.05 3.03 -3.90
N VAL A 88 4.79 2.66 -3.60
CA VAL A 88 4.16 1.44 -4.13
C VAL A 88 4.09 1.46 -5.66
N ALA A 89 3.83 2.64 -6.23
CA ALA A 89 3.85 2.86 -7.68
C ALA A 89 5.25 2.98 -8.29
N ASN A 90 6.32 2.91 -7.47
CA ASN A 90 7.71 3.16 -7.85
C ASN A 90 7.94 4.53 -8.52
N LYS A 91 7.29 5.57 -7.99
CA LYS A 91 7.34 6.96 -8.48
C LYS A 91 7.48 7.95 -7.31
N PRO A 92 8.57 7.89 -6.52
CA PRO A 92 8.71 8.65 -5.28
C PRO A 92 8.58 10.18 -5.45
N ASP A 93 8.94 10.70 -6.62
CA ASP A 93 8.97 12.14 -6.90
C ASP A 93 7.77 12.63 -7.74
N LEU A 94 6.77 11.78 -8.01
CA LEU A 94 5.63 12.13 -8.87
C LEU A 94 4.75 13.23 -8.25
N ILE A 95 4.46 13.08 -6.95
CA ILE A 95 3.67 14.04 -6.19
C ILE A 95 4.61 14.87 -5.33
N THR A 96 4.48 16.19 -5.44
CA THR A 96 5.36 17.18 -4.79
C THR A 96 4.52 18.20 -4.01
N ASP A 97 5.17 19.04 -3.21
CA ASP A 97 4.54 20.10 -2.42
C ASP A 97 3.33 19.60 -1.61
N ILE A 98 3.47 18.40 -1.00
CA ILE A 98 2.41 17.75 -0.23
C ILE A 98 2.34 18.40 1.15
N GLU A 99 1.17 18.90 1.49
CA GLU A 99 0.85 19.48 2.78
C GLU A 99 -0.55 19.02 3.18
N ASP A 100 -0.72 18.64 4.43
CA ASP A 100 -2.01 18.35 5.03
C ASP A 100 -2.21 19.14 6.31
N TYR A 101 -3.43 19.08 6.82
CA TYR A 101 -3.80 19.46 8.15
C TYR A 101 -4.89 18.52 8.62
N VAL A 102 -4.80 18.10 9.87
CA VAL A 102 -5.77 17.21 10.51
C VAL A 102 -5.96 17.70 11.94
N ASN A 103 -7.21 17.94 12.30
CA ASN A 103 -7.66 18.15 13.67
C ASN A 103 -8.96 17.37 13.88
N ILE A 104 -8.84 16.24 14.58
CA ILE A 104 -9.96 15.33 14.86
C ILE A 104 -10.96 15.97 15.83
N GLU A 105 -10.50 16.73 16.82
CA GLU A 105 -11.37 17.37 17.82
C GLU A 105 -12.30 18.42 17.20
N SER A 106 -11.81 19.16 16.19
CA SER A 106 -12.60 20.15 15.47
C SER A 106 -13.24 19.61 14.19
N GLU A 107 -13.05 18.32 13.85
CA GLU A 107 -13.50 17.70 12.60
C GLU A 107 -13.04 18.48 11.35
N GLU A 108 -11.82 19.03 11.38
CA GLU A 108 -11.25 19.79 10.26
C GLU A 108 -10.03 19.08 9.69
N ALA A 109 -10.11 18.68 8.43
CA ALA A 109 -8.97 18.15 7.70
C ALA A 109 -8.95 18.58 6.23
N TRP A 110 -7.75 18.74 5.68
CA TRP A 110 -7.53 19.00 4.26
C TRP A 110 -6.18 18.47 3.81
N LEU A 111 -6.07 18.22 2.50
CA LEU A 111 -4.84 17.80 1.84
C LEU A 111 -4.65 18.61 0.55
N LYS A 112 -3.43 19.05 0.30
CA LYS A 112 -3.05 19.65 -0.98
C LYS A 112 -1.71 19.11 -1.46
N TYR A 113 -1.56 19.03 -2.77
CA TYR A 113 -0.31 18.61 -3.39
C TYR A 113 -0.24 19.06 -4.85
N LYS A 114 0.93 18.89 -5.47
CA LYS A 114 1.13 19.07 -6.90
C LYS A 114 1.47 17.78 -7.60
N ILE A 115 0.84 17.56 -8.75
CA ILE A 115 1.17 16.46 -9.66
C ILE A 115 1.12 16.96 -11.09
N ASN A 116 2.15 16.65 -11.89
CA ASN A 116 2.24 17.09 -13.29
C ASN A 116 2.03 18.62 -13.47
N GLY A 117 2.53 19.42 -12.52
CA GLY A 117 2.39 20.89 -12.49
C GLY A 117 1.01 21.41 -12.10
N LYS A 118 0.06 20.54 -11.74
CA LYS A 118 -1.32 20.87 -11.36
C LYS A 118 -1.45 20.82 -9.84
N GLN A 119 -2.06 21.83 -9.23
CA GLN A 119 -2.42 21.81 -7.82
C GLN A 119 -3.70 21.00 -7.61
N ARG A 120 -3.69 20.08 -6.66
CA ARG A 120 -4.88 19.43 -6.09
C ARG A 120 -5.13 19.96 -4.69
N ASN A 121 -6.39 20.11 -4.32
CA ASN A 121 -6.82 20.49 -2.98
C ASN A 121 -8.07 19.67 -2.65
N PHE A 122 -8.07 19.02 -1.49
CA PHE A 122 -9.15 18.21 -0.97
C PHE A 122 -9.55 18.74 0.40
N THR A 123 -10.85 18.87 0.62
CA THR A 123 -11.42 18.85 1.97
C THR A 123 -11.63 17.39 2.33
N ILE A 124 -11.10 16.98 3.47
CA ILE A 124 -11.14 15.60 3.93
C ILE A 124 -12.33 15.42 4.87
N GLU A 125 -13.08 14.33 4.70
CA GLU A 125 -14.05 13.90 5.70
C GLU A 125 -13.31 13.29 6.90
N VAL A 126 -13.54 13.85 8.10
CA VAL A 126 -12.97 13.32 9.34
C VAL A 126 -13.93 12.28 9.92
N ASP A 127 -13.46 11.04 10.04
CA ASP A 127 -14.17 9.97 10.75
C ASP A 127 -13.23 9.35 11.78
N ASN A 128 -13.19 9.92 12.98
CA ASN A 128 -12.28 9.51 14.05
C ASN A 128 -10.83 9.39 13.54
N ASP A 129 -10.25 8.19 13.61
CA ASP A 129 -8.91 7.85 13.14
C ASP A 129 -8.88 7.16 11.77
N TRP A 130 -9.99 7.16 11.05
CA TRP A 130 -10.11 6.55 9.73
C TRP A 130 -9.73 7.51 8.61
N ALA A 131 -9.04 6.98 7.61
CA ALA A 131 -8.71 7.70 6.41
C ALA A 131 -9.91 7.78 5.45
N ASP A 132 -10.23 8.99 4.98
CA ASP A 132 -11.14 9.24 3.86
C ASP A 132 -10.72 8.47 2.59
N THR A 133 -11.38 7.34 2.35
CA THR A 133 -11.10 6.43 1.24
C THR A 133 -11.45 7.02 -0.13
N LEU A 134 -12.36 7.99 -0.21
CA LEU A 134 -12.69 8.67 -1.46
C LEU A 134 -11.58 9.63 -1.86
N THR A 135 -11.03 10.38 -0.92
CA THR A 135 -9.85 11.19 -1.22
C THR A 135 -8.65 10.31 -1.62
N ILE A 136 -8.47 9.17 -0.96
CA ILE A 136 -7.42 8.21 -1.30
C ILE A 136 -7.59 7.65 -2.72
N SER A 137 -8.81 7.32 -3.15
CA SER A 137 -9.03 6.82 -4.51
C SER A 137 -8.68 7.87 -5.57
N TYR A 138 -9.00 9.16 -5.34
CA TYR A 138 -8.57 10.22 -6.26
C TYR A 138 -7.05 10.39 -6.33
N ILE A 139 -6.33 10.17 -5.23
CA ILE A 139 -4.86 10.19 -5.22
C ILE A 139 -4.32 8.99 -6.02
N MET A 140 -4.91 7.81 -5.84
CA MET A 140 -4.55 6.63 -6.62
C MET A 140 -4.74 6.90 -8.11
N ASP A 141 -5.91 7.39 -8.54
CA ASP A 141 -6.21 7.76 -9.92
C ASP A 141 -5.19 8.75 -10.51
N ASP A 142 -4.72 9.71 -9.71
CA ASP A 142 -3.70 10.68 -10.14
C ASP A 142 -2.32 10.02 -10.34
N ILE A 143 -1.99 8.95 -9.61
CA ILE A 143 -0.72 8.22 -9.69
C ILE A 143 -0.71 7.18 -10.83
N GLU A 144 -1.88 6.64 -11.17
CA GLU A 144 -2.05 5.66 -12.24
C GLU A 144 -1.57 6.19 -13.60
N SER A 145 -0.71 5.41 -14.26
CA SER A 145 -0.22 5.73 -15.60
C SER A 145 0.36 4.48 -16.26
N ASP A 146 0.59 4.56 -17.57
CA ASP A 146 1.31 3.53 -18.35
C ASP A 146 0.66 2.14 -18.28
N GLY A 147 -0.68 2.10 -18.09
CA GLY A 147 -1.46 0.86 -17.97
C GLY A 147 -1.33 0.15 -16.62
N PHE A 148 -0.79 0.82 -15.60
CA PHE A 148 -0.75 0.33 -14.22
C PHE A 148 -1.83 1.01 -13.35
N HIS A 149 -2.51 0.18 -12.57
CA HIS A 149 -3.63 0.54 -11.72
C HIS A 149 -3.43 0.02 -10.29
N PHE A 150 -4.06 0.70 -9.33
CA PHE A 150 -4.22 0.19 -7.98
C PHE A 150 -5.39 -0.79 -7.93
N TYR A 151 -5.09 -2.01 -7.49
CA TYR A 151 -6.08 -3.02 -7.14
C TYR A 151 -6.04 -3.24 -5.64
N TYR A 152 -7.15 -3.71 -5.07
CA TYR A 152 -7.20 -3.97 -3.64
C TYR A 152 -7.93 -5.25 -3.28
N ILE A 153 -7.53 -5.82 -2.15
CA ILE A 153 -8.31 -6.82 -1.41
C ILE A 153 -8.78 -6.16 -0.12
N ASP A 154 -10.09 -6.12 0.07
CA ASP A 154 -10.71 -5.69 1.31
C ASP A 154 -10.45 -6.72 2.42
N ASN A 155 -9.94 -6.26 3.57
CA ASN A 155 -9.70 -7.05 4.76
C ASN A 155 -10.43 -6.47 5.99
N GLY A 156 -11.50 -5.71 5.78
CA GLY A 156 -12.29 -5.08 6.83
C GLY A 156 -11.71 -3.75 7.29
N GLN A 157 -10.75 -3.79 8.22
CA GLN A 157 -10.10 -2.59 8.78
C GLN A 157 -8.90 -2.11 7.95
N ALA A 158 -8.44 -2.94 7.02
CA ALA A 158 -7.32 -2.65 6.15
C ALA A 158 -7.66 -3.06 4.72
N MET A 159 -6.91 -2.50 3.78
CA MET A 159 -6.92 -2.94 2.39
C MET A 159 -5.51 -3.31 1.95
N ILE A 160 -5.38 -4.43 1.23
CA ILE A 160 -4.10 -4.81 0.62
C ILE A 160 -4.09 -4.22 -0.78
N LEU A 161 -3.26 -3.19 -0.97
CA LEU A 161 -3.09 -2.48 -2.22
C LEU A 161 -2.00 -3.13 -3.08
N PHE A 162 -2.28 -3.30 -4.36
CA PHE A 162 -1.35 -3.78 -5.38
C PHE A 162 -1.29 -2.75 -6.49
N TYR A 163 -0.09 -2.38 -6.94
CA TYR A 163 0.04 -1.58 -8.15
C TYR A 163 0.48 -2.48 -9.30
N LEU A 164 -0.42 -2.83 -10.21
CA LEU A 164 -0.25 -3.87 -11.25
C LEU A 164 -0.66 -3.36 -12.62
N ASN A 165 -0.13 -3.97 -13.68
CA ASN A 165 -0.67 -3.74 -15.03
C ASN A 165 -1.88 -4.65 -15.29
N GLU A 166 -2.66 -4.35 -16.32
CA GLU A 166 -3.87 -5.12 -16.65
C GLU A 166 -3.64 -6.64 -16.78
N THR A 167 -2.48 -7.06 -17.30
CA THR A 167 -2.12 -8.49 -17.42
C THR A 167 -1.80 -9.15 -16.08
N GLY A 168 -1.32 -8.38 -15.10
CA GLY A 168 -1.04 -8.84 -13.75
C GLY A 168 -2.29 -8.97 -12.86
N ALA A 169 -3.41 -8.35 -13.26
CA ALA A 169 -4.64 -8.27 -12.46
C ALA A 169 -5.75 -9.26 -12.90
N SER A 170 -5.56 -9.98 -14.01
CA SER A 170 -6.50 -10.98 -14.56
C SER A 170 -6.34 -12.36 -13.93
#